data_AF-A0A392V356-F1
#
_entry.id   AF-A0A392V356-F1
#
_cell.length_a   1.000
_cell.length_b   1.000
_cell.length_c   1.000
_cell.angle_alpha   90.00
_cell.angle_beta   90.00
_cell.angle_gamma   90.00
#
_symmetry.space_group_name_H-M   'P 1'
#
loop_
_entity.id
_entity.type
_entity.pdbx_description
1 polymer ?
#
loop_
_entity_poly.entity_id
_entity_poly.type
_entity_poly.pdbx_seq_one_letter_code
_entity_poly.pdbx_strand_id
1 'polypeptide(L)' 'GGGTGFTTLGIVKHVDAKNVTILDQSPHQLAKAKKKEALKECKIIEGDAEDLPFPTDYADRYVSAG' A
#
# COMPACT_ATOMS: atom_id res chain seq x y z
N GLY A 1 -3.46 -4.94 5.99
CA GLY A 1 -3.63 -3.49 5.78
C GLY A 1 -2.28 -2.82 5.71
N GLY A 2 -2.13 -1.82 4.85
CA GLY A 2 -0.88 -1.08 4.65
C GLY A 2 -0.51 -0.10 5.77
N GLY A 3 -1.45 0.24 6.64
CA GLY A 3 -1.26 1.12 7.80
C GLY A 3 -0.59 2.44 7.45
N THR A 4 0.38 2.85 8.28
CA THR A 4 1.19 4.06 8.03
C THR A 4 2.16 3.93 6.84
N GLY A 5 2.22 2.78 6.18
CA GLY A 5 3.17 2.49 5.10
C GLY A 5 4.59 2.14 5.58
N PHE A 6 4.78 1.79 6.85
CA PHE A 6 6.13 1.48 7.39
C PHE A 6 6.77 0.28 6.69
N THR A 7 6.07 -0.85 6.57
CA THR A 7 6.54 -2.03 5.83
C THR A 7 6.84 -1.68 4.37
N THR A 8 5.99 -0.84 3.75
CA THR A 8 6.16 -0.40 2.37
C THR A 8 7.46 0.38 2.14
N LEU A 9 7.96 1.12 3.14
CA LEU A 9 9.26 1.79 3.05
C LEU A 9 10.43 0.82 2.82
N GLY A 10 10.32 -0.42 3.28
CA GLY A 10 11.31 -1.47 2.97
C GLY A 10 11.20 -1.95 1.54
N ILE A 11 9.97 -2.11 1.04
CA ILE A 11 9.67 -2.60 -0.32
C ILE A 11 10.17 -1.60 -1.37
N VAL A 12 9.88 -0.31 -1.19
CA VAL A 12 10.24 0.72 -2.18
C VAL A 12 11.74 1.00 -2.29
N LYS A 13 12.58 0.38 -1.45
CA LYS A 13 14.04 0.38 -1.62
C LYS A 13 14.51 -0.56 -2.73
N HIS A 14 13.67 -1.53 -3.10
CA HIS A 14 14.01 -2.59 -4.05
C HIS A 14 13.07 -2.64 -5.25
N VAL A 15 11.93 -1.94 -5.19
CA VAL A 15 10.91 -1.87 -6.23
C VAL A 15 10.50 -0.41 -6.41
N ASP A 16 10.30 0.04 -7.65
CA ASP A 16 9.82 1.40 -7.92
C ASP A 16 8.48 1.65 -7.22
N ALA A 17 8.36 2.77 -6.51
CA ALA A 17 7.16 3.12 -5.74
C ALA A 17 5.88 3.16 -6.58
N LYS A 18 5.97 3.59 -7.85
CA LYS A 18 4.85 3.59 -8.82
C LYS A 18 4.22 2.20 -9.07
N ASN A 19 4.97 1.13 -8.83
CA ASN A 19 4.51 -0.25 -9.01
C ASN A 19 3.90 -0.83 -7.73
N VAL A 20 3.89 -0.07 -6.63
CA VAL A 20 3.41 -0.54 -5.33
C VAL A 20 2.03 0.06 -5.04
N THR A 21 1.07 -0.82 -4.73
CA THR A 21 -0.26 -0.43 -4.24
C THR A 21 -0.34 -0.67 -2.74
N ILE A 22 -0.75 0.34 -1.97
CA ILE A 22 -1.03 0.27 -0.53
C ILE A 22 -2.55 0.31 -0.35
N LEU A 23 -3.12 -0.70 0.30
CA LEU A 23 -4.53 -0.75 0.66
C LEU A 23 -4.69 -0.81 2.19
N ASP A 24 -5.51 0.07 2.76
CA ASP A 24 -5.87 0.02 4.18
C ASP A 24 -7.27 0.61 4.43
N GLN A 25 -8.00 0.05 5.38
CA GLN A 25 -9.33 0.55 5.75
C GLN A 25 -9.30 1.83 6.60
N SER A 26 -8.14 2.21 7.14
CA SER A 26 -7.99 3.32 8.08
C SER A 26 -7.55 4.62 7.40
N PRO A 27 -8.45 5.58 7.13
CA PRO A 27 -8.09 6.84 6.45
C PRO A 27 -7.02 7.64 7.22
N HIS A 28 -7.06 7.60 8.55
CA HIS A 28 -6.09 8.27 9.41
C HIS A 28 -4.67 7.67 9.30
N GLN A 29 -4.55 6.38 9.00
CA GLN A 29 -3.27 5.71 8.75
C GLN A 29 -2.75 6.06 7.34
N LEU A 30 -3.64 6.01 6.33
CA LEU A 30 -3.31 6.39 4.97
C LEU A 30 -2.88 7.85 4.85
N ALA A 31 -3.45 8.75 5.65
CA ALA A 31 -3.01 10.14 5.72
C ALA A 31 -1.55 10.27 6.19
N LYS A 32 -1.06 9.37 7.06
CA LYS A 32 0.36 9.31 7.47
C LYS A 32 1.23 8.73 6.35
N ALA A 33 0.74 7.70 5.64
CA ALA A 33 1.45 7.13 4.49
C ALA A 33 1.65 8.16 3.37
N LYS A 34 0.59 8.89 3.01
CA LYS A 34 0.60 9.96 1.97
C LYS A 34 1.59 11.09 2.25
N LYS A 35 1.95 11.33 3.52
CA LYS A 35 2.94 12.35 3.90
C LYS A 35 4.39 11.92 3.69
N LYS A 36 4.65 10.63 3.46
CA LYS A 36 6.01 10.10 3.29
C LYS A 36 6.45 10.29 1.85
N GLU A 37 7.58 10.97 1.67
CA GLU A 37 8.12 11.26 0.34
C GLU A 37 8.39 10.01 -0.50
N ALA A 38 9.00 8.98 0.10
CA ALA A 38 9.29 7.71 -0.56
C ALA A 38 8.04 6.93 -1.02
N LEU A 39 6.84 7.29 -0.54
CA LEU A 39 5.58 6.64 -0.89
C LEU A 39 4.69 7.50 -1.81
N LYS A 40 5.15 8.69 -2.23
CA LYS A 40 4.34 9.62 -3.03
C LYS A 40 3.86 9.01 -4.35
N GLU A 41 4.68 8.15 -4.95
CA GLU A 41 4.33 7.48 -6.21
C GLU A 41 3.53 6.18 -6.01
N CYS A 42 3.44 5.67 -4.78
CA CYS A 42 2.61 4.50 -4.52
C CYS A 42 1.13 4.81 -4.76
N LYS A 43 0.42 3.85 -5.33
CA LYS A 43 -1.04 3.91 -5.41
C LYS A 43 -1.61 3.63 -4.02
N ILE A 44 -2.23 4.61 -3.38
CA ILE A 44 -2.81 4.47 -2.04
C ILE A 44 -4.33 4.42 -2.14
N ILE A 45 -4.93 3.31 -1.70
CA ILE A 45 -6.36 3.01 -1.78
C ILE A 45 -6.90 2.82 -0.36
N GLU A 46 -8.02 3.46 -0.08
CA GLU A 46 -8.85 3.13 1.09
C GLU A 46 -9.76 1.98 0.70
N GLY A 47 -9.69 0.87 1.43
CA GLY A 47 -10.45 -0.33 1.10
C GLY A 47 -10.28 -1.44 2.12
N ASP A 48 -11.18 -2.40 2.05
CA ASP A 48 -11.19 -3.58 2.90
C ASP A 48 -10.34 -4.70 2.28
N ALA A 49 -9.63 -5.45 3.11
CA ALA A 49 -8.91 -6.64 2.67
C ALA A 49 -9.84 -7.84 2.47
N GLU A 50 -11.05 -7.83 3.05
CA GLU A 50 -12.09 -8.85 2.84
C GLU A 50 -12.86 -8.65 1.53
N ASP A 51 -12.83 -7.43 0.96
CA ASP A 51 -13.47 -7.06 -0.31
C ASP A 51 -12.48 -6.29 -1.21
N LEU A 52 -11.52 -7.03 -1.77
CA LEU A 52 -10.42 -6.46 -2.54
C LEU A 52 -10.94 -5.82 -3.85
N PRO A 53 -10.65 -4.53 -4.11
CA PRO A 53 -11.05 -3.84 -5.34
C PRO A 53 -10.10 -4.15 -6.51
N PHE A 54 -9.65 -5.39 -6.62
CA PHE A 54 -8.68 -5.85 -7.60
C PHE A 54 -9.23 -7.06 -8.34
N PRO A 55 -9.04 -7.14 -9.67
CA PRO A 55 -9.35 -8.37 -10.40
C PRO A 55 -8.41 -9.51 -9.98
N THR A 56 -8.78 -10.74 -10.32
CA THR A 56 -7.88 -11.90 -10.21
C THR A 56 -6.57 -11.63 -10.97
N ASP A 57 -5.45 -12.13 -10.43
CA ASP A 57 -4.10 -11.96 -10.97
C ASP A 57 -3.62 -10.50 -11.13
N TYR A 58 -4.18 -9.56 -10.35
CA TYR A 58 -3.81 -8.14 -10.40
C TYR A 58 -2.35 -7.83 -10.03
N ALA A 59 -1.74 -8.63 -9.15
CA ALA A 59 -0.40 -8.35 -8.61
C ALA A 59 0.52 -9.55 -8.69
N ASP A 60 1.78 -9.32 -9.08
CA ASP A 60 2.83 -10.35 -9.09
C ASP A 60 3.14 -10.89 -7.69
N ARG A 61 2.99 -10.03 -6.66
CA ARG A 61 3.24 -10.33 -5.25
C ARG A 61 2.29 -9.53 -4.38
N TYR A 62 1.87 -10.12 -3.26
CA TYR A 62 1.17 -9.42 -2.19
C TYR A 62 1.91 -9.61 -0.86
N VAL A 63 1.82 -8.61 0.01
CA VAL A 63 2.37 -8.66 1.37
C VAL A 63 1.27 -8.26 2.34
N SER A 64 0.93 -9.16 3.25
CA SER A 64 0.10 -8.86 4.42
C SER A 64 0.95 -9.07 5.66
N ALA A 65 1.11 -8.01 6.44
CA ALA A 65 1.88 -8.01 7.68
C ALA A 65 1.02 -7.36 8.75
N GLY A 66 0.64 -8.14 9.75
CA GLY A 66 -0.22 -7.77 10.87
C GLY A 66 -0.05 -8.79 11.98
#